data_AF-A0A2A4Z249-F1
#
_entry.id   AF-A0A2A4Z249-F1
#
_cell.length_a   1.000
_cell.length_b   1.000
_cell.length_c   1.000
_cell.angle_alpha   90.00
_cell.angle_beta   90.00
_cell.angle_gamma   90.00
#
_symmetry.space_group_name_H-M   'P 1'
#
loop_
_entity.id
_entity.type
_entity.pdbx_description
1 polymer ?
#
loop_
_entity_poly.entity_id
_entity_poly.type
_entity_poly.pdbx_seq_one_letter_code
_entity_poly.pdbx_strand_id
1 'polypeptide(L)'
;MNWHWRDTMRTVRFMGFDARVAFLVPVWLIYLRWSTIILSFMVFYTFKFLENRGLTFPSALRALRCWFWGQERPGQVGVNKHKFIDYG
;
A
#
# COMPACT_ATOMS: atom_id res chain seq x y z
N MET A 1 21.73 -6.42 16.02
CA MET A 1 20.66 -6.86 16.93
C MET A 1 19.83 -5.64 17.31
N ASN A 2 18.97 -5.14 16.41
CA ASN A 2 18.10 -3.99 16.70
C ASN A 2 16.84 -4.53 17.37
N TRP A 3 16.78 -4.44 18.69
CA TRP A 3 15.61 -4.75 19.51
C TRP A 3 14.56 -3.64 19.30
N HIS A 4 13.91 -3.63 18.14
CA HIS A 4 12.69 -2.85 17.96
C HIS A 4 11.54 -3.71 18.50
N TRP A 5 11.24 -3.58 19.79
CA TRP A 5 10.25 -4.42 20.49
C TRP A 5 8.82 -4.33 19.92
N ARG A 6 8.57 -3.41 18.99
CA ARG A 6 7.25 -3.07 18.48
C ARG A 6 7.25 -3.11 16.94
N ASP A 7 7.09 -4.30 16.38
CA ASP A 7 6.80 -4.51 14.97
C ASP A 7 5.32 -4.17 14.62
N THR A 8 4.85 -2.97 15.01
CA THR A 8 3.46 -2.54 14.73
C THR A 8 3.17 -2.28 13.26
N MET A 9 4.19 -2.27 12.41
CA MET A 9 4.07 -2.02 10.97
C MET A 9 3.90 -3.28 10.12
N ARG A 10 4.02 -4.49 10.71
CA ARG A 10 3.88 -5.74 9.95
C ARG A 10 2.42 -5.96 9.56
N THR A 11 2.13 -5.85 8.26
CA THR A 11 0.78 -6.08 7.73
C THR A 11 0.39 -7.55 7.84
N VAL A 12 -0.90 -7.81 8.08
CA VAL A 12 -1.44 -9.18 8.07
C VAL A 12 -1.43 -9.68 6.62
N ARG A 13 -0.78 -10.81 6.39
CA ARG A 13 -0.65 -11.42 5.06
C ARG A 13 -1.51 -12.67 4.96
N PHE A 14 -2.20 -12.84 3.84
CA PHE A 14 -2.94 -14.04 3.50
C PHE A 14 -2.40 -14.58 2.18
N MET A 15 -1.89 -15.82 2.17
CA MET A 15 -1.24 -16.45 1.00
C MET A 15 -0.13 -15.59 0.36
N GLY A 16 0.62 -14.85 1.17
CA GLY A 16 1.69 -13.97 0.69
C GLY A 16 1.23 -12.60 0.19
N PHE A 17 -0.07 -12.37 0.00
CA PHE A 17 -0.65 -11.05 -0.34
C PHE A 17 -1.18 -10.33 0.91
N ASP A 18 -1.39 -9.02 0.83
CA ASP A 18 -2.07 -8.26 1.89
C ASP A 18 -3.48 -8.83 2.11
N ALA A 19 -3.86 -9.04 3.37
CA ALA A 19 -5.17 -9.59 3.75
C ALA A 19 -6.36 -8.78 3.17
N ARG A 20 -6.17 -7.48 2.90
CA ARG A 20 -7.20 -6.63 2.27
C ARG A 20 -7.51 -7.04 0.84
N VAL A 21 -6.50 -7.48 0.09
CA VAL A 21 -6.66 -7.90 -1.31
C VAL A 21 -7.24 -9.31 -1.41
N ALA A 22 -6.95 -10.15 -0.41
CA ALA A 22 -7.53 -11.49 -0.30
C ALA A 22 -9.06 -11.49 -0.24
N PHE A 23 -9.71 -10.37 0.11
CA PHE A 23 -11.16 -10.20 0.04
C PHE A 23 -11.75 -10.43 -1.36
N LEU A 24 -10.97 -10.26 -2.43
CA LEU A 24 -11.44 -10.50 -3.79
C LEU A 24 -11.61 -12.00 -4.11
N VAL A 25 -10.93 -12.89 -3.39
CA VAL A 25 -11.03 -14.34 -3.59
C VAL A 25 -12.42 -14.89 -3.28
N PRO A 26 -13.05 -14.60 -2.12
CA PRO A 26 -14.42 -15.05 -1.85
C PRO A 26 -15.46 -14.42 -2.79
N VAL A 27 -15.20 -13.25 -3.38
CA VAL A 27 -16.11 -12.64 -4.39
C VAL A 27 -16.25 -13.56 -5.61
N TRP A 28 -15.19 -14.25 -6.01
CA TRP A 28 -15.25 -15.23 -7.10
C TRP A 28 -16.15 -16.43 -6.79
N LEU A 29 -16.33 -16.80 -5.52
CA LEU A 29 -17.22 -17.89 -5.11
C LEU A 29 -18.70 -17.55 -5.34
N ILE A 30 -19.05 -16.26 -5.22
CA ILE A 30 -20.43 -15.77 -5.37
C ILE A 30 -20.70 -15.34 -6.81
N TYR A 31 -19.73 -14.70 -7.46
CA TYR A 31 -19.91 -14.09 -8.79
C TYR A 31 -18.65 -14.21 -9.66
N LEU A 32 -18.49 -15.37 -10.28
CA LEU A 32 -17.43 -15.65 -11.23
C LEU A 32 -17.81 -15.13 -12.63
N ARG A 33 -17.31 -13.95 -13.01
CA ARG A 33 -17.39 -13.42 -14.37
C ARG A 33 -16.02 -12.98 -14.85
N TRP A 34 -15.83 -12.95 -16.16
CA TRP A 34 -14.60 -12.43 -16.76
C TRP A 34 -14.27 -11.01 -16.29
N SER A 35 -15.29 -10.16 -16.08
CA SER A 35 -15.09 -8.82 -15.53
C SER A 35 -14.51 -8.83 -14.12
N THR A 36 -15.03 -9.67 -13.21
CA THR A 36 -14.52 -9.75 -11.84
C THR A 36 -13.13 -10.37 -11.77
N ILE A 37 -12.84 -11.34 -12.65
CA ILE A 37 -11.51 -11.94 -12.80
C ILE A 37 -10.48 -10.88 -13.25
N ILE A 38 -10.76 -10.17 -14.35
CA ILE A 38 -9.84 -9.14 -14.87
C ILE A 38 -9.59 -8.04 -13.83
N LEU A 39 -10.66 -7.56 -13.17
CA LEU A 39 -10.56 -6.57 -12.10
C LEU A 39 -9.63 -7.06 -10.97
N SER A 40 -9.83 -8.28 -10.50
CA SER A 40 -9.02 -8.82 -9.41
C SER A 40 -7.56 -9.03 -9.79
N PHE A 41 -7.26 -9.47 -11.02
CA PHE A 41 -5.87 -9.55 -11.49
C PHE A 41 -5.22 -8.16 -11.57
N MET A 42 -5.94 -7.14 -12.03
CA MET A 42 -5.45 -5.77 -12.06
C MET A 42 -5.09 -5.30 -10.63
N VAL A 43 -5.96 -5.54 -9.65
CA VAL A 43 -5.70 -5.19 -8.25
C VAL A 43 -4.51 -5.98 -7.70
N PHE A 44 -4.45 -7.30 -7.89
CA PHE A 44 -3.31 -8.11 -7.45
C PHE A 44 -1.98 -7.60 -8.01
N TYR A 45 -1.95 -7.25 -9.30
CA TYR A 45 -0.74 -6.75 -9.94
C TYR A 45 -0.31 -5.39 -9.39
N THR A 46 -1.26 -4.45 -9.21
CA THR A 46 -0.97 -3.15 -8.59
C THR A 46 -0.40 -3.30 -7.19
N PHE A 47 -0.99 -4.17 -6.36
CA PHE A 47 -0.48 -4.42 -5.02
C PHE A 47 0.87 -5.12 -5.01
N LYS A 48 1.11 -6.07 -5.93
CA LYS A 48 2.41 -6.71 -6.08
C LYS A 48 3.49 -5.71 -6.48
N PHE A 49 3.17 -4.78 -7.39
CA PHE A 49 4.06 -3.70 -7.78
C PHE A 49 4.41 -2.79 -6.59
N LEU A 50 3.43 -2.43 -5.76
CA LEU A 50 3.65 -1.64 -4.56
C LEU A 50 4.46 -2.40 -3.49
N GLU A 51 4.20 -3.68 -3.31
CA GLU A 51 4.97 -4.55 -2.39
C GLU A 51 6.44 -4.64 -2.81
N ASN A 52 6.72 -4.77 -4.11
CA ASN A 52 8.09 -4.76 -4.64
C ASN A 52 8.83 -3.43 -4.38
N ARG A 53 8.09 -2.34 -4.15
CA ARG A 53 8.63 -1.04 -3.73
C ARG A 53 8.80 -0.90 -2.22
N GLY A 54 8.45 -1.92 -1.45
CA GLY A 54 8.46 -1.90 0.02
C GLY A 54 7.31 -1.11 0.64
N LEU A 55 6.29 -0.75 -0.15
CA LEU A 55 5.16 0.05 0.34
C LEU A 55 4.05 -0.88 0.88
N THR A 56 3.65 -0.66 2.12
CA THR A 56 2.39 -1.21 2.66
C THR A 56 1.20 -0.47 2.04
N PHE A 57 0.00 -1.06 2.04
CA PHE A 57 -1.20 -0.37 1.56
C PHE A 57 -1.43 1.03 2.16
N PRO A 58 -1.37 1.24 3.50
CA PRO A 58 -1.56 2.57 4.05
C PRO A 58 -0.41 3.53 3.70
N SER A 59 0.84 3.09 3.55
CA SER A 59 1.92 3.96 3.09
C SER A 59 1.80 4.27 1.58
N ALA A 60 1.36 3.32 0.76
CA ALA A 60 1.04 3.55 -0.65
C ALA A 60 -0.08 4.60 -0.83
N LEU A 61 -1.14 4.53 -0.02
CA LEU A 61 -2.22 5.54 -0.05
C LEU A 61 -1.71 6.94 0.34
N ARG A 62 -0.81 7.02 1.35
CA ARG A 62 -0.17 8.28 1.73
C ARG A 62 0.74 8.81 0.63
N ALA A 63 1.52 7.95 -0.01
CA ALA A 63 2.36 8.32 -1.14
C ALA A 63 1.53 8.81 -2.33
N LEU A 64 0.42 8.13 -2.66
CA LEU A 64 -0.53 8.54 -3.70
C LEU A 64 -1.12 9.91 -3.39
N ARG A 65 -1.55 10.14 -2.14
CA ARG A 65 -2.08 11.43 -1.69
C ARG A 65 -1.05 12.55 -1.82
N CYS A 66 0.19 12.31 -1.40
CA CYS A 66 1.29 13.27 -1.54
C CYS A 66 1.66 13.50 -3.01
N TRP A 67 1.52 12.50 -3.87
CA TRP A 67 1.71 12.64 -5.31
C TRP A 67 0.61 13.52 -5.93
N PHE A 68 -0.64 13.36 -5.51
CA PHE A 68 -1.77 14.14 -6.05
C PHE A 68 -1.80 15.60 -5.57
N TRP A 69 -1.50 15.87 -4.29
CA TRP A 69 -1.50 17.22 -3.72
C TRP A 69 -0.15 17.94 -3.77
N GLY A 70 0.91 17.25 -4.16
CA GLY A 70 2.27 17.79 -4.20
C GLY A 70 2.97 17.84 -2.85
N GLN A 71 4.23 18.31 -2.86
CA GLN A 71 5.11 18.38 -1.69
C GLN A 71 4.94 19.67 -0.86
N GLU A 72 4.04 20.57 -1.26
CA GLU A 72 3.84 21.87 -0.62
C GLU A 72 3.14 21.69 0.74
N ARG A 73 3.90 21.88 1.82
CA ARG A 73 3.37 21.98 3.20
C ARG A 73 3.41 23.45 3.63
N PRO A 74 2.30 24.20 3.60
CA PRO A 74 2.27 25.65 3.84
C PRO A 74 2.59 26.08 5.28
N GLY A 75 3.02 25.17 6.15
CA GLY A 75 3.45 25.44 7.53
C GLY A 75 4.92 25.15 7.84
N GLN A 76 5.73 24.68 6.89
CA GLN A 76 7.18 24.49 7.08
C GLN A 76 7.95 25.65 6.47
N VAL A 77 8.65 26.43 7.30
CA VAL A 77 9.60 27.47 6.88
C VAL A 77 10.61 26.81 5.93
N GLY A 78 10.82 27.40 4.74
CA GLY A 78 11.49 26.78 3.60
C GLY A 78 12.90 26.21 3.84
N VAL A 79 13.51 26.52 4.99
CA VAL A 79 14.83 26.06 5.42
C VAL A 79 14.86 24.58 5.83
N ASN A 80 13.73 24.01 6.27
CA ASN A 80 13.61 22.61 6.71
C ASN A 80 12.52 21.85 5.92
N LYS A 81 12.52 21.94 4.58
CA LYS A 81 11.69 21.05 3.74
C LYS A 81 12.27 19.61 3.82
N HIS A 82 11.88 18.85 4.84
CA HIS A 82 12.18 17.42 4.89
C HIS A 82 11.57 16.73 3.65
N LYS A 83 12.42 16.09 2.83
CA LYS A 83 11.94 15.24 1.74
C LYS A 83 11.12 14.10 2.34
N PHE A 84 10.05 13.74 1.66
CA PHE A 84 9.20 12.59 2.01
C PHE A 84 9.95 11.28 1.71
N ILE A 85 10.98 11.00 2.49
CA ILE A 85 11.70 9.74 2.51
C ILE A 85 11.15 9.00 3.73
N ASP A 86 10.09 8.22 3.50
CA ASP A 86 9.57 7.29 4.48
C ASP A 86 10.47 6.05 4.43
N TYR A 87 11.13 5.70 5.54
CA TYR A 87 12.10 4.58 5.59
C TYR A 87 11.42 3.20 5.75
N GLY A 88 10.09 3.15 5.63
CA GLY A 88 9.28 1.95 5.84
C GLY A 88 8.60 1.97 7.20
#